data_AF-A0A9W2X337-F1
#
_entry.id   AF-A0A9W2X337-F1
#
_cell.length_a   1.000
_cell.length_b   1.000
_cell.length_c   1.000
_cell.angle_alpha   90.00
_cell.angle_beta   90.00
_cell.angle_gamma   90.00
#
_symmetry.space_group_name_H-M   'P 1'
#
loop_
_entity.id
_entity.type
_entity.pdbx_description
1 polymer ?
#
loop_
_entity_poly.entity_id
_entity_poly.type
_entity_poly.pdbx_seq_one_letter_code
_entity_poly.pdbx_strand_id
1 'polypeptide(L)'
;MFPKAALLLGLAVVGIHVRTIQKEFVDISKDHDYFAVSVEFAVAWFNRAHEEEHAYKLLEVRRAQQKNWTMIYLMDLELGRTICKKYDQDIDNCPLQEGPEEKKVSCTFIVDSRPWFTQFTLLNSTCQQKWGEEFPAPTAAPFLLKNESLES
;
A
#
# COMPACT_ATOMS: atom_id res chain seq x y z
N MET A 1 34.89 -27.73 32.78
CA MET A 1 34.46 -28.27 31.46
C MET A 1 33.05 -27.77 31.20
N PHE A 2 32.90 -26.58 30.59
CA PHE A 2 31.59 -25.96 30.35
C PHE A 2 30.88 -26.66 29.18
N PRO A 3 29.58 -26.94 29.26
CA PRO A 3 28.91 -27.76 28.27
C PRO A 3 28.78 -26.98 26.95
N LYS A 4 29.53 -27.40 25.93
CA LYS A 4 29.45 -26.87 24.55
C LYS A 4 28.04 -26.95 23.94
N ALA A 5 27.18 -27.83 24.49
CA ALA A 5 25.79 -27.99 24.05
C ALA A 5 24.89 -26.79 24.38
N ALA A 6 25.11 -26.11 25.51
CA ALA A 6 24.30 -24.95 25.90
C ALA A 6 24.55 -23.74 24.97
N LEU A 7 25.79 -23.57 24.51
CA LEU A 7 26.16 -22.50 23.60
C LEU A 7 25.48 -22.66 22.22
N LEU A 8 25.41 -23.89 21.70
CA LEU A 8 24.80 -24.18 20.40
C LEU A 8 23.27 -23.98 20.41
N LEU A 9 22.59 -24.42 21.47
CA LEU A 9 21.15 -24.17 21.64
C LEU A 9 20.85 -22.68 21.83
N GLY A 10 21.66 -21.96 22.61
CA GLY A 10 21.55 -20.51 22.76
C GLY A 10 21.73 -19.75 21.44
N LEU A 11 22.73 -20.12 20.63
CA LEU A 11 22.97 -19.53 19.31
C LEU A 11 21.84 -19.83 18.32
N ALA A 12 21.25 -21.03 18.36
CA ALA A 12 20.11 -21.37 17.51
C ALA A 12 18.87 -20.55 17.88
N VAL A 13 18.56 -20.40 19.17
CA VAL A 13 17.42 -19.60 19.66
C VAL A 13 17.60 -18.12 19.32
N VAL A 14 18.79 -17.54 19.53
CA VAL A 14 19.10 -16.15 19.15
C VAL A 14 19.02 -15.97 17.63
N GLY A 15 19.57 -16.90 16.85
CA GLY A 15 19.53 -16.84 15.38
C GLY A 15 18.11 -16.93 14.80
N ILE A 16 17.21 -17.69 15.45
CA ILE A 16 15.80 -17.75 15.08
C ILE A 16 15.10 -16.43 15.42
N HIS A 17 15.28 -15.89 16.64
CA HIS A 17 14.63 -14.63 17.04
C HIS A 17 15.03 -13.45 16.16
N VAL A 18 16.32 -13.30 15.82
CA VAL A 18 16.81 -12.22 14.95
C VAL A 18 16.19 -12.31 13.55
N ARG A 19 16.02 -13.52 13.00
CA ARG A 19 15.38 -13.71 11.67
C ARG A 19 13.90 -13.37 11.66
N THR A 20 13.18 -13.67 12.74
CA THR A 20 11.74 -13.34 12.86
C THR A 20 11.53 -11.83 12.92
N ILE A 21 12.36 -11.12 13.69
CA ILE A 21 12.30 -9.65 13.84
C ILE A 21 12.52 -8.91 12.50
N GLN A 22 13.35 -9.44 11.60
CA GLN A 22 13.59 -8.85 10.27
C GLN A 22 12.43 -9.02 9.28
N LYS A 23 11.48 -9.92 9.57
CA LYS A 23 10.33 -10.18 8.70
C LYS A 23 9.06 -9.47 9.15
N GLU A 24 9.08 -8.85 10.32
CA GLU A 24 7.89 -8.28 10.91
C GLU A 24 7.59 -6.89 10.36
N PHE A 25 6.32 -6.66 10.03
CA PHE A 25 5.77 -5.33 9.81
C PHE A 25 5.32 -4.78 11.15
N VAL A 26 5.75 -3.56 11.47
CA VAL A 26 5.39 -2.86 12.69
C VAL A 26 4.52 -1.66 12.37
N ASP A 27 3.54 -1.38 13.21
CA ASP A 27 2.69 -0.19 13.06
C ASP A 27 3.51 1.08 13.20
N ILE A 28 3.23 2.05 12.33
CA ILE A 28 3.84 3.38 12.34
C ILE A 28 2.77 4.46 12.33
N SER A 29 3.17 5.69 12.64
CA SER A 29 2.28 6.84 12.46
C SER A 29 1.95 7.04 10.98
N LYS A 30 0.69 7.40 10.70
CA LYS A 30 0.24 7.78 9.36
C LYS A 30 0.93 9.05 8.85
N ASP A 31 1.42 9.88 9.77
CA ASP A 31 2.12 11.13 9.47
C ASP A 31 3.64 10.94 9.31
N HIS A 32 4.14 9.70 9.31
CA HIS A 32 5.56 9.45 9.09
C HIS A 32 5.95 9.88 7.66
N ASP A 33 6.86 10.85 7.51
CA ASP A 33 7.13 11.57 6.25
C ASP A 33 7.25 10.63 5.02
N TYR A 34 8.13 9.64 5.07
CA TYR A 34 8.34 8.72 3.95
C TYR A 34 7.16 7.78 3.69
N PHE A 35 6.34 7.53 4.70
CA PHE A 35 5.11 6.76 4.54
C PHE A 35 4.06 7.59 3.81
N ALA A 36 3.84 8.84 4.24
CA ALA A 36 2.88 9.75 3.60
C ALA A 36 3.19 9.94 2.10
N VAL A 37 4.46 10.17 1.75
CA VAL A 37 4.88 10.26 0.34
C VAL A 37 4.72 8.92 -0.40
N SER A 38 4.91 7.79 0.28
CA SER A 38 4.66 6.46 -0.32
C SER A 38 3.17 6.20 -0.59
N VAL A 39 2.27 6.78 0.23
CA VAL A 39 0.83 6.77 -0.02
C VAL A 39 0.49 7.57 -1.27
N GLU A 40 1.04 8.77 -1.42
CA GLU A 40 0.86 9.59 -2.64
C GLU A 40 1.34 8.84 -3.89
N PHE A 41 2.52 8.21 -3.82
CA PHE A 41 3.03 7.34 -4.88
C PHE A 41 2.05 6.20 -5.21
N ALA A 42 1.52 5.49 -4.21
CA ALA A 42 0.59 4.39 -4.42
C ALA A 42 -0.72 4.83 -5.10
N VAL A 43 -1.26 5.98 -4.71
CA VAL A 43 -2.47 6.57 -5.32
C VAL A 43 -2.20 7.00 -6.76
N ALA A 44 -1.08 7.67 -7.02
CA ALA A 44 -0.69 8.08 -8.37
C ALA A 44 -0.47 6.86 -9.27
N TRP A 45 0.16 5.81 -8.74
CA TRP A 45 0.38 4.57 -9.46
C TRP A 45 -0.95 3.86 -9.76
N PHE A 46 -1.88 3.79 -8.80
CA PHE A 46 -3.24 3.27 -9.02
C PHE A 46 -3.93 3.99 -10.17
N ASN A 47 -3.93 5.33 -10.14
CA ASN A 47 -4.55 6.15 -11.19
C ASN A 47 -3.91 5.92 -12.56
N ARG A 48 -2.61 5.65 -12.64
CA ARG A 48 -1.96 5.32 -13.91
C ARG A 48 -2.33 3.93 -14.41
N ALA A 49 -2.25 2.92 -13.55
CA ALA A 49 -2.35 1.51 -13.93
C ALA A 49 -3.79 0.98 -14.07
N HIS A 50 -4.75 1.58 -13.36
CA HIS A 50 -6.15 1.17 -13.41
C HIS A 50 -6.76 1.49 -14.79
N GLU A 51 -7.76 0.75 -15.29
CA GLU A 51 -8.29 0.98 -16.65
C GLU A 51 -9.33 2.11 -16.75
N GLU A 52 -10.01 2.45 -15.65
CA GLU A 52 -11.08 3.47 -15.60
C GLU A 52 -10.61 4.87 -16.07
N GLU A 53 -11.47 5.69 -16.65
CA GLU A 53 -11.08 7.02 -17.16
C GLU A 53 -10.92 8.09 -16.06
N HIS A 54 -11.69 7.92 -14.98
CA HIS A 54 -11.75 8.87 -13.87
C HIS A 54 -10.62 8.65 -12.87
N ALA A 55 -10.13 9.74 -12.30
CA ALA A 55 -9.15 9.71 -11.22
C ALA A 55 -9.80 9.29 -9.90
N TYR A 56 -9.00 8.67 -9.04
CA TYR A 56 -9.34 8.31 -7.67
C TYR A 56 -8.50 9.12 -6.68
N LYS A 57 -9.10 9.41 -5.53
CA LYS A 57 -8.45 10.08 -4.40
C LYS A 57 -8.41 9.22 -3.17
N LEU A 58 -7.42 9.46 -2.32
CA LEU A 58 -7.36 8.88 -0.99
C LEU A 58 -8.53 9.39 -0.15
N LEU A 59 -9.30 8.47 0.42
CA LEU A 59 -10.32 8.75 1.43
C LEU A 59 -9.75 8.50 2.83
N GLU A 60 -9.05 7.38 2.99
CA GLU A 60 -8.55 6.97 4.31
C GLU A 60 -7.36 6.02 4.20
N VAL A 61 -6.39 6.19 5.10
CA VAL A 61 -5.37 5.19 5.40
C VAL A 61 -5.88 4.30 6.53
N ARG A 62 -6.21 3.03 6.24
CA ARG A 62 -6.68 2.05 7.23
C ARG A 62 -5.54 1.39 7.98
N ARG A 63 -4.44 1.09 7.29
CA ARG A 63 -3.23 0.48 7.86
C ARG A 63 -1.99 1.25 7.43
N ALA A 64 -1.09 1.47 8.39
CA ALA A 64 0.21 2.09 8.17
C ALA A 64 1.28 1.26 8.89
N GLN A 65 2.01 0.46 8.14
CA GLN A 65 3.04 -0.43 8.66
C GLN A 65 4.35 -0.29 7.90
N GLN A 66 5.46 -0.48 8.60
CA GLN A 66 6.79 -0.51 8.04
C GLN A 66 7.44 -1.85 8.32
N LYS A 67 8.09 -2.45 7.31
CA LYS A 67 8.90 -3.63 7.53
C LYS A 67 10.18 -3.24 8.25
N ASN A 68 10.43 -3.92 9.36
CA ASN A 68 11.48 -3.56 10.30
C ASN A 68 12.86 -3.38 9.61
N TRP A 69 13.57 -2.30 9.97
CA TRP A 69 14.87 -1.91 9.40
C TRP A 69 14.91 -1.62 7.90
N THR A 70 13.75 -1.47 7.24
CA THR A 70 13.65 -1.13 5.82
C THR A 70 12.73 0.07 5.63
N MET A 71 12.74 0.70 4.46
CA MET A 71 11.74 1.70 4.06
C MET A 71 10.67 1.06 3.16
N ILE A 72 10.32 -0.20 3.46
CA ILE A 72 9.23 -0.91 2.81
C ILE A 72 7.96 -0.72 3.64
N TYR A 73 6.94 -0.13 3.03
CA TYR A 73 5.68 0.19 3.67
C TYR A 73 4.58 -0.73 3.20
N LEU A 74 3.78 -1.22 4.15
CA LEU A 74 2.53 -1.93 3.91
C LEU A 74 1.39 -0.99 4.32
N MET A 75 0.50 -0.72 3.39
CA MET A 75 -0.60 0.22 3.58
C MET A 75 -1.90 -0.35 3.04
N ASP A 76 -2.98 -0.12 3.79
CA ASP A 76 -4.34 -0.33 3.30
C ASP A 76 -4.98 1.03 3.10
N LEU A 77 -5.41 1.30 1.87
CA LEU A 77 -5.96 2.58 1.45
C LEU A 77 -7.39 2.39 0.96
N GLU A 78 -8.27 3.29 1.37
CA GLU A 78 -9.58 3.46 0.76
C GLU A 78 -9.49 4.59 -0.24
N LEU A 79 -9.85 4.32 -1.50
CA LEU A 79 -9.86 5.31 -2.57
C LEU A 79 -11.28 5.54 -3.08
N GLY A 80 -11.60 6.77 -3.43
CA GLY A 80 -12.89 7.18 -3.97
C GLY A 80 -12.75 7.77 -5.37
N ARG A 81 -13.66 7.40 -6.27
CA ARG A 81 -13.74 7.97 -7.62
C ARG A 81 -14.05 9.46 -7.54
N THR A 82 -13.41 10.24 -8.40
CA THR A 82 -13.65 11.68 -8.57
C THR A 82 -14.42 11.95 -9.85
N ILE A 83 -14.92 13.18 -10.01
CA ILE A 83 -15.55 13.62 -11.27
C ILE A 83 -14.52 13.91 -12.38
N CYS A 84 -13.24 14.02 -12.04
CA CYS A 84 -12.20 14.39 -12.99
C CYS A 84 -11.61 13.16 -13.69
N LYS A 85 -11.14 13.39 -14.90
CA LYS A 85 -10.37 12.42 -15.66
C LYS A 85 -8.92 12.41 -15.19
N LYS A 86 -8.22 11.30 -15.42
CA LYS A 86 -6.83 11.07 -15.00
C LYS A 86 -5.79 12.07 -15.50
N TYR A 87 -6.10 12.82 -16.55
CA TYR A 87 -5.19 13.79 -17.15
C TYR A 87 -5.73 15.22 -17.07
N ASP A 88 -6.76 15.45 -16.26
CA ASP A 88 -7.23 16.79 -15.98
C ASP A 88 -6.17 17.53 -15.14
N GLN A 89 -6.14 18.86 -15.27
CA GLN A 89 -5.31 19.70 -14.43
C GLN A 89 -5.88 19.69 -13.01
N ASP A 90 -4.99 19.74 -12.00
CA ASP A 90 -5.37 19.89 -10.59
C ASP A 90 -6.27 18.77 -10.04
N ILE A 91 -5.84 17.52 -10.22
CA ILE A 91 -6.50 16.35 -9.63
C ILE A 91 -6.59 16.50 -8.11
N ASP A 92 -5.61 17.12 -7.45
CA ASP A 92 -5.55 17.29 -6.00
C ASP A 92 -6.72 18.11 -5.42
N ASN A 93 -7.33 19.01 -6.21
CA ASN A 93 -8.54 19.75 -5.81
C ASN A 93 -9.85 19.19 -6.39
N CYS A 94 -9.79 18.13 -7.21
CA CYS A 94 -10.98 17.51 -7.79
C CYS A 94 -11.98 16.93 -6.74
N PRO A 95 -13.28 17.24 -6.81
CA PRO A 95 -14.24 16.68 -5.87
C PRO A 95 -14.53 15.19 -6.13
N LEU A 96 -14.94 14.49 -5.07
CA LEU A 96 -15.41 13.10 -5.15
C LEU A 96 -16.70 13.02 -5.97
N GLN A 97 -16.88 11.89 -6.68
CA GLN A 97 -18.12 11.57 -7.36
C GLN A 97 -19.19 11.21 -6.33
N GLU A 98 -20.29 11.94 -6.33
CA GLU A 98 -21.44 11.69 -5.45
C GLU A 98 -22.59 11.01 -6.20
N GLY A 99 -23.47 10.34 -5.45
CA GLY A 99 -24.71 9.76 -5.97
C GLY A 99 -24.55 8.35 -6.53
N PRO A 100 -25.40 7.92 -7.48
CA PRO A 100 -25.45 6.54 -7.96
C PRO A 100 -24.16 6.03 -8.62
N GLU A 101 -23.28 6.93 -9.04
CA GLU A 101 -22.00 6.62 -9.69
C GLU A 101 -20.80 6.65 -8.72
N GLU A 102 -21.05 6.87 -7.44
CA GLU A 102 -20.02 6.78 -6.40
C GLU A 102 -19.40 5.38 -6.41
N LYS A 103 -18.07 5.33 -6.56
CA LYS A 103 -17.29 4.09 -6.50
C LYS A 103 -16.19 4.25 -5.47
N LYS A 104 -16.08 3.26 -4.59
CA LYS A 104 -14.99 3.12 -3.63
C LYS A 104 -14.20 1.86 -3.94
N VAL A 105 -12.90 1.90 -3.70
CA VAL A 105 -12.03 0.74 -3.78
C VAL A 105 -11.18 0.67 -2.53
N SER A 106 -11.00 -0.56 -2.02
CA SER A 106 -10.08 -0.84 -0.93
C SER A 106 -8.85 -1.52 -1.51
N CYS A 107 -7.67 -1.00 -1.21
CA CYS A 107 -6.43 -1.45 -1.80
C CYS A 107 -5.37 -1.71 -0.73
N THR A 108 -4.66 -2.82 -0.84
CA THR A 108 -3.44 -3.10 -0.10
C THR A 108 -2.25 -2.89 -1.02
N PHE A 109 -1.32 -2.03 -0.60
CA PHE A 109 -0.06 -1.78 -1.31
C PHE A 109 1.15 -2.14 -0.45
N ILE A 110 2.20 -2.64 -1.11
CA ILE A 110 3.54 -2.77 -0.56
C ILE A 110 4.47 -1.93 -1.43
N VAL A 111 5.11 -0.92 -0.85
CA VAL A 111 5.97 0.04 -1.55
C VAL A 111 7.37 0.04 -0.92
N ASP A 112 8.42 -0.16 -1.72
CA ASP A 112 9.81 0.10 -1.34
C ASP A 112 10.15 1.55 -1.65
N SER A 113 10.39 2.35 -0.61
CA SER A 113 10.83 3.73 -0.74
C SER A 113 12.34 3.82 -0.57
N ARG A 114 13.02 4.50 -1.50
CA ARG A 114 14.46 4.77 -1.45
C ARG A 114 14.69 6.27 -1.55
N PRO A 115 14.52 7.02 -0.45
CA PRO A 115 14.58 8.48 -0.45
C PRO A 115 15.91 9.03 -0.98
N TRP A 116 17.03 8.38 -0.67
CA TRP A 116 18.36 8.78 -1.16
C TRP A 116 18.51 8.77 -2.69
N PHE A 117 17.66 7.99 -3.37
CA PHE A 117 17.63 7.90 -4.84
C PHE A 117 16.36 8.51 -5.42
N THR A 118 15.50 9.12 -4.58
CA THR A 118 14.17 9.64 -4.97
C THR A 118 13.36 8.59 -5.76
N GLN A 119 13.49 7.33 -5.36
CA GLN A 119 12.94 6.19 -6.08
C GLN A 119 11.89 5.48 -5.22
N PHE A 120 10.77 5.13 -5.85
CA PHE A 120 9.72 4.32 -5.26
C PHE A 120 9.48 3.11 -6.16
N THR A 121 9.35 1.93 -5.56
CA THR A 121 9.04 0.70 -6.29
C THR A 121 7.80 0.08 -5.69
N LEU A 122 6.79 -0.15 -6.53
CA LEU A 122 5.66 -0.98 -6.12
C LEU A 122 6.11 -2.45 -6.07
N LEU A 123 6.01 -3.06 -4.90
CA LEU A 123 6.32 -4.47 -4.70
C LEU A 123 5.09 -5.36 -4.85
N ASN A 124 3.93 -4.87 -4.39
CA ASN A 124 2.65 -5.58 -4.50
C ASN A 124 1.49 -4.59 -4.42
N SER A 125 0.41 -4.88 -5.15
CA SER A 125 -0.86 -4.17 -5.05
C SER A 125 -2.01 -5.15 -5.24
N THR A 126 -3.00 -5.08 -4.35
CA THR A 126 -4.26 -5.82 -4.49
C THR A 126 -5.41 -4.88 -4.18
N CYS A 127 -6.41 -4.79 -5.05
CA CYS A 127 -7.55 -3.89 -4.88
C CYS A 127 -8.88 -4.61 -5.04
N GLN A 128 -9.91 -4.14 -4.33
CA GLN A 128 -11.27 -4.67 -4.36
C GLN A 128 -12.28 -3.51 -4.43
N GLN A 129 -13.28 -3.61 -5.30
CA GLN A 129 -14.38 -2.65 -5.35
C GLN A 129 -15.30 -2.82 -4.15
N LYS A 130 -15.74 -1.70 -3.57
CA LYS A 130 -16.81 -1.64 -2.57
C LYS A 130 -18.06 -1.09 -3.23
N TRP A 131 -19.14 -1.86 -3.15
CA TRP A 131 -20.47 -1.38 -3.51
C TRP A 131 -21.15 -0.79 -2.27
N GLY A 132 -21.91 0.29 -2.46
CA GLY A 132 -22.68 0.93 -1.40
C GLY A 132 -23.59 -0.07 -0.67
N GLU A 133 -23.81 0.14 0.62
CA GLU A 133 -24.39 -0.79 1.60
C GLU A 133 -25.84 -1.27 1.35
N GLU A 134 -26.39 -1.18 0.14
CA GLU A 134 -27.69 -1.75 -0.19
C GLU A 134 -27.54 -2.86 -1.24
N PHE A 135 -27.63 -4.10 -0.77
CA PHE A 135 -27.62 -5.39 -1.49
C PHE A 135 -26.24 -5.97 -1.89
N PRO A 136 -25.97 -7.26 -1.54
CA PRO A 136 -24.66 -7.84 -1.71
C PRO A 136 -24.43 -8.18 -3.18
N ALA A 137 -23.53 -7.45 -3.84
CA ALA A 137 -22.95 -7.97 -5.08
C ALA A 137 -22.03 -9.14 -4.70
N PRO A 138 -22.31 -10.36 -5.18
CA PRO A 138 -21.46 -11.51 -4.91
C PRO A 138 -20.15 -11.29 -5.65
N THR A 139 -19.03 -11.46 -4.94
CA THR A 139 -17.71 -11.70 -5.55
C THR A 139 -17.16 -10.61 -6.47
N ALA A 140 -16.85 -9.41 -5.96
CA ALA A 140 -15.75 -8.65 -6.56
C ALA A 140 -14.46 -9.43 -6.30
N ALA A 141 -13.93 -10.09 -7.33
CA ALA A 141 -12.60 -10.68 -7.22
C ALA A 141 -11.58 -9.55 -7.03
N PRO A 142 -10.64 -9.67 -6.07
CA PRO A 142 -9.51 -8.77 -6.01
C PRO A 142 -8.77 -8.77 -7.35
N PHE A 143 -8.45 -7.58 -7.86
CA PHE A 143 -7.63 -7.43 -9.06
C PHE A 143 -6.22 -7.03 -8.68
N LEU A 144 -5.25 -7.60 -9.38
CA LEU A 144 -3.85 -7.21 -9.32
C LEU A 144 -3.62 -6.18 -10.41
N LEU A 145 -3.19 -5.00 -10.00
CA LEU A 145 -2.62 -4.06 -10.94
C LEU A 145 -1.22 -4.58 -11.30
N LYS A 146 -0.94 -4.72 -12.60
CA LYS A 146 0.34 -5.27 -13.06
C LYS A 146 1.45 -4.25 -12.83
N ASN A 147 2.59 -4.73 -12.38
CA ASN A 147 3.82 -3.95 -12.30
C ASN A 147 4.35 -3.72 -13.72
N GLU A 148 3.77 -2.77 -14.45
CA GLU A 148 4.47 -2.21 -15.60
C GLU A 148 5.61 -1.38 -15.02
N SER A 149 6.82 -1.94 -15.12
CA SER A 149 8.06 -1.31 -14.73
C SER A 149 8.05 0.13 -15.24
N LEU A 150 8.11 1.06 -14.30
CA LEU A 150 8.37 2.47 -14.59
C LEU A 150 9.85 2.56 -15.01
N GLU A 151 10.19 2.02 -16.18
CA GLU A 151 11.40 2.38 -16.89
C GLU A 151 11.15 3.78 -17.44
N SER A 152 11.67 4.77 -16.72
CA SER A 152 12.07 6.04 -17.32
C SER A 152 13.57 5.98 -17.62
#